data_AF-N1PDG6-F1
#
_entry.id   AF-N1PDG6-F1
#
_cell.length_a   1.000
_cell.length_b   1.000
_cell.length_c   1.000
_cell.angle_alpha   90.00
_cell.angle_beta   90.00
_cell.angle_gamma   90.00
#
_symmetry.space_group_name_H-M   'P 1'
#
loop_
_entity.id
_entity.type
_entity.pdbx_description
1 polymer ?
#
loop_
_entity_poly.entity_id
_entity_poly.type
_entity_poly.pdbx_seq_one_letter_code
_entity_poly.pdbx_strand_id
1 'polypeptide(L)'
;MDTARAGNVKSPETEHPEASNGSNSRALLRKLEARKTSILAFHGIIAKTVSPDTAFLIKDVLIFDGETIIENGSVLVKYGKISQVFSSPISFTRTIISKPGHTLLPGLIDVHIHADGGTPVALPQALHFGVMTVCDMHNEWPNIQKLRNQREAGDCADL
;
A
#
# COMPACT_ATOMS: atom_id res chain seq x y z
N MET A 1 49.96 51.85 7.84
CA MET A 1 49.86 51.38 6.43
C MET A 1 48.59 50.53 6.34
N ASP A 2 47.43 51.04 6.77
CA ASP A 2 46.63 52.17 6.25
C ASP A 2 45.78 51.71 5.05
N THR A 3 44.51 51.33 5.25
CA THR A 3 43.26 52.17 5.20
C THR A 3 42.73 52.35 3.77
N ALA A 4 41.45 52.51 3.45
CA ALA A 4 40.19 52.80 4.17
C ALA A 4 39.04 51.98 3.49
N ARG A 5 37.91 51.57 4.09
CA ARG A 5 36.86 52.18 4.95
C ARG A 5 35.76 52.97 4.22
N ALA A 6 34.60 52.30 4.09
CA ALA A 6 33.18 52.72 4.20
C ALA A 6 32.67 54.14 3.81
N GLY A 7 31.47 54.18 3.22
CA GLY A 7 30.61 55.37 3.16
C GLY A 7 29.12 55.01 2.92
N ASN A 8 28.22 55.59 3.73
CA ASN A 8 26.75 55.43 3.65
C ASN A 8 26.06 56.74 4.06
N VAL A 9 25.27 57.36 3.17
CA VAL A 9 24.35 58.51 3.40
C VAL A 9 23.24 58.39 2.32
N LYS A 10 21.99 58.04 2.63
CA LYS A 10 20.87 58.80 3.22
C LYS A 10 20.22 59.86 2.28
N SER A 11 18.91 59.74 2.13
CA SER A 11 17.98 60.55 1.33
C SER A 11 17.64 61.93 1.94
N PRO A 12 16.92 62.78 1.17
CA PRO A 12 15.67 63.34 1.69
C PRO A 12 14.49 63.37 0.68
N GLU A 13 13.30 63.60 1.22
CA GLU A 13 11.99 63.75 0.53
C GLU A 13 11.72 65.22 0.15
N THR A 14 10.83 65.47 -0.83
CA THR A 14 9.96 66.67 -0.88
C THR A 14 8.70 66.45 -1.73
N GLU A 15 7.61 67.13 -1.36
CA GLU A 15 6.25 67.10 -1.94
C GLU A 15 5.99 68.32 -2.90
N HIS A 16 4.81 68.63 -3.49
CA HIS A 16 3.43 68.26 -3.11
C HIS A 16 2.39 68.05 -4.26
N PRO A 17 1.67 69.04 -4.83
CA PRO A 17 0.23 68.85 -5.10
C PRO A 17 -0.12 68.87 -6.61
N GLU A 18 -1.33 68.57 -7.09
CA GLU A 18 -2.62 69.25 -6.83
C GLU A 18 -3.85 68.37 -7.12
N ALA A 19 -5.02 68.86 -6.69
CA ALA A 19 -6.31 68.18 -6.75
C ALA A 19 -7.32 68.85 -7.69
N SER A 20 -8.21 68.05 -8.29
CA SER A 20 -9.57 68.48 -8.66
C SER A 20 -10.48 67.23 -8.64
N ASN A 21 -11.52 67.18 -7.80
CA ASN A 21 -12.89 67.66 -8.09
C ASN A 21 -13.57 66.82 -9.19
N GLY A 22 -14.75 66.21 -9.02
CA GLY A 22 -15.66 66.15 -7.86
C GLY A 22 -16.93 65.36 -8.26
N SER A 23 -17.81 65.06 -7.29
CA SER A 23 -19.21 64.60 -7.47
C SER A 23 -19.55 63.54 -8.54
N ASN A 24 -20.00 62.36 -8.13
CA ASN A 24 -21.45 62.09 -8.06
C ASN A 24 -21.76 60.68 -7.50
N SER A 25 -22.68 60.63 -6.56
CA SER A 25 -23.20 59.38 -5.99
C SER A 25 -24.40 58.85 -6.79
N ARG A 26 -24.63 57.53 -6.68
CA ARG A 26 -25.79 56.76 -7.18
C ARG A 26 -25.81 56.36 -8.67
N ALA A 27 -25.12 55.25 -8.97
CA ALA A 27 -25.63 54.27 -9.93
C ALA A 27 -25.30 52.83 -9.48
N LEU A 28 -26.32 52.18 -8.91
CA LEU A 28 -26.78 50.83 -9.27
C LEU A 28 -25.78 49.67 -9.34
N LEU A 29 -25.71 48.93 -8.22
CA LEU A 29 -25.92 47.48 -8.14
C LEU A 29 -25.75 46.66 -9.45
N ARG A 30 -24.67 45.86 -9.55
CA ARG A 30 -24.79 44.42 -9.86
C ARG A 30 -23.49 43.62 -9.70
N LYS A 31 -23.67 42.40 -9.18
CA LYS A 31 -22.80 41.21 -9.27
C LYS A 31 -21.45 41.25 -8.56
N LEU A 32 -21.46 40.67 -7.36
CA LEU A 32 -20.31 40.08 -6.71
C LEU A 32 -19.86 38.84 -7.53
N GLU A 33 -18.83 38.97 -8.36
CA GLU A 33 -18.26 37.85 -9.12
C GLU A 33 -16.95 37.41 -8.48
N ALA A 34 -17.07 36.77 -7.31
CA ALA A 34 -15.94 36.33 -6.50
C ALA A 34 -15.21 35.14 -7.14
N ARG A 35 -14.23 35.43 -8.01
CA ARG A 35 -13.27 34.45 -8.53
C ARG A 35 -12.44 33.88 -7.37
N LYS A 36 -12.88 32.76 -6.79
CA LYS A 36 -12.10 31.95 -5.85
C LYS A 36 -11.65 30.64 -6.49
N THR A 37 -10.67 30.75 -7.38
CA THR A 37 -9.85 29.61 -7.78
C THR A 37 -8.89 29.29 -6.62
N SER A 38 -9.01 28.10 -6.01
CA SER A 38 -7.86 27.34 -5.49
C SER A 38 -8.27 25.97 -4.95
N ILE A 39 -7.87 24.94 -5.69
CA ILE A 39 -7.26 23.69 -5.18
C ILE A 39 -8.03 23.01 -4.03
N LEU A 40 -8.96 22.11 -4.37
CA LEU A 40 -9.17 20.94 -3.52
C LEU A 40 -7.92 20.07 -3.60
N ALA A 41 -7.12 20.07 -2.54
CA ALA A 41 -6.02 19.13 -2.38
C ALA A 41 -6.61 17.73 -2.13
N PHE A 42 -6.93 17.02 -3.21
CA PHE A 42 -7.32 15.62 -3.19
C PHE A 42 -6.09 14.82 -2.73
N HIS A 43 -5.95 14.68 -1.41
CA HIS A 43 -4.95 13.81 -0.80
C HIS A 43 -5.31 12.39 -1.20
N GLY A 44 -4.66 11.93 -2.28
CA GLY A 44 -4.82 10.60 -2.81
C GLY A 44 -4.34 9.58 -1.80
N ILE A 45 -5.25 9.14 -0.93
CA ILE A 45 -5.17 7.81 -0.34
C ILE A 45 -5.35 6.85 -1.53
N ILE A 46 -4.24 6.51 -2.18
CA ILE A 46 -4.19 5.34 -3.06
C ILE A 46 -4.34 4.14 -2.14
N ALA A 47 -5.59 3.78 -1.84
CA ALA A 47 -5.90 2.47 -1.32
C ALA A 47 -5.33 1.47 -2.32
N LYS A 48 -4.40 0.62 -1.87
CA LYS A 48 -3.82 -0.46 -2.69
C LYS A 48 -4.99 -1.20 -3.32
N THR A 49 -5.15 -1.07 -4.64
CA THR A 49 -6.33 -1.54 -5.36
C THR A 49 -6.36 -3.05 -5.30
N VAL A 50 -7.06 -3.59 -4.31
CA VAL A 50 -7.38 -5.00 -4.21
C VAL A 50 -8.18 -5.34 -5.46
N SER A 51 -7.65 -6.24 -6.28
CA SER A 51 -8.20 -6.62 -7.57
C SER A 51 -9.65 -7.13 -7.43
N PRO A 52 -10.55 -6.83 -8.39
CA PRO A 52 -11.99 -7.03 -8.22
C PRO A 52 -12.45 -8.50 -8.18
N ASP A 53 -11.55 -9.47 -8.37
CA ASP A 53 -11.84 -10.89 -8.14
C ASP A 53 -11.09 -11.41 -6.90
N THR A 54 -11.53 -10.93 -5.74
CA THR A 54 -10.96 -11.28 -4.42
C THR A 54 -11.33 -12.67 -3.93
N ALA A 55 -12.09 -13.44 -4.73
CA ALA A 55 -12.72 -14.67 -4.33
C ALA A 55 -12.45 -15.80 -5.32
N PHE A 56 -11.83 -16.88 -4.84
CA PHE A 56 -11.55 -18.08 -5.61
C PHE A 56 -11.88 -19.34 -4.82
N LEU A 57 -12.21 -20.42 -5.52
CA LEU A 57 -12.50 -21.73 -4.95
C LEU A 57 -11.40 -22.72 -5.32
N ILE A 58 -10.73 -23.31 -4.34
CA ILE A 58 -9.94 -24.54 -4.55
C ILE A 58 -10.93 -25.72 -4.38
N LYS A 59 -10.95 -26.68 -5.30
CA LYS A 59 -11.86 -27.85 -5.22
C LYS A 59 -11.22 -29.15 -5.70
N ASP A 60 -11.92 -30.25 -5.41
CA ASP A 60 -11.51 -31.63 -5.73
C ASP A 60 -10.20 -32.04 -5.04
N VAL A 61 -9.97 -31.56 -3.82
CA VAL A 61 -8.73 -31.81 -3.05
C VAL A 61 -8.99 -32.69 -1.83
N LEU A 62 -7.99 -33.45 -1.40
CA LEU A 62 -7.95 -33.95 -0.03
C LEU A 62 -7.56 -32.76 0.86
N ILE A 63 -8.35 -32.40 1.86
CA ILE A 63 -7.98 -31.33 2.81
C ILE A 63 -7.51 -31.98 4.10
N PHE A 64 -6.37 -31.55 4.61
CA PHE A 64 -6.00 -31.75 6.02
C PHE A 64 -5.92 -30.37 6.66
N ASP A 65 -6.63 -30.14 7.77
CA ASP A 65 -6.71 -28.82 8.42
C ASP A 65 -5.69 -28.64 9.58
N GLY A 66 -4.98 -29.71 9.94
CA GLY A 66 -4.10 -29.77 11.10
C GLY A 66 -4.55 -30.83 12.14
N GLU A 67 -5.82 -31.19 12.13
CA GLU A 67 -6.44 -32.13 13.08
C GLU A 67 -7.20 -33.26 12.36
N THR A 68 -7.93 -32.93 11.29
CA THR A 68 -8.85 -33.82 10.58
C THR A 68 -8.62 -33.84 9.07
N ILE A 69 -9.15 -34.87 8.41
CA ILE A 69 -9.08 -35.05 6.96
C ILE A 69 -10.48 -34.95 6.36
N ILE A 70 -10.63 -34.15 5.31
CA ILE A 70 -11.85 -34.02 4.50
C ILE A 70 -11.55 -34.55 3.10
N GLU A 71 -12.15 -35.67 2.74
CA GLU A 71 -12.06 -36.25 1.40
C GLU A 71 -12.87 -35.42 0.38
N ASN A 72 -12.29 -35.20 -0.81
CA ASN A 72 -12.91 -34.47 -1.92
C ASN A 72 -13.49 -33.10 -1.54
N GLY A 73 -12.82 -32.40 -0.63
CA GLY A 73 -13.24 -31.11 -0.11
C GLY A 73 -13.03 -29.94 -1.07
N SER A 74 -13.53 -28.77 -0.66
CA SER A 74 -13.29 -27.49 -1.34
C SER A 74 -13.09 -26.34 -0.34
N VAL A 75 -12.25 -25.37 -0.68
CA VAL A 75 -11.95 -24.18 0.15
C VAL A 75 -12.23 -22.90 -0.63
N LEU A 76 -13.17 -22.10 -0.14
CA LEU A 76 -13.50 -20.79 -0.69
C LEU A 76 -12.71 -19.71 0.04
N VAL A 77 -11.79 -19.06 -0.68
CA VAL A 77 -11.04 -17.91 -0.21
C VAL A 77 -11.76 -16.63 -0.64
N LYS A 78 -11.84 -15.64 0.25
CA LYS A 78 -12.33 -14.28 -0.05
C LYS A 78 -11.44 -13.24 0.65
N TYR A 79 -11.02 -12.21 -0.08
CA TYR A 79 -10.21 -11.10 0.44
C TYR A 79 -8.94 -11.59 1.19
N GLY A 80 -8.28 -12.61 0.66
CA GLY A 80 -7.08 -13.21 1.27
C GLY A 80 -7.33 -14.06 2.53
N LYS A 81 -8.59 -14.37 2.86
CA LYS A 81 -8.95 -15.21 4.02
C LYS A 81 -9.78 -16.42 3.58
N ILE A 82 -9.62 -17.54 4.28
CA ILE A 82 -10.54 -18.68 4.14
C ILE A 82 -11.92 -18.22 4.61
N SER A 83 -12.90 -18.20 3.71
CA SER A 83 -14.28 -17.82 3.99
C SER A 83 -15.13 -19.01 4.38
N GLN A 84 -14.87 -20.20 3.82
CA GLN A 84 -15.62 -21.42 4.07
C GLN A 84 -14.84 -22.65 3.57
N VAL A 85 -15.01 -23.77 4.26
CA VAL A 85 -14.55 -25.11 3.83
C VAL A 85 -15.79 -25.98 3.62
N PHE A 86 -15.76 -26.83 2.61
CA PHE A 86 -16.87 -27.71 2.21
C PHE A 86 -16.38 -29.15 2.13
N SER A 87 -17.16 -30.07 2.70
CA SER A 87 -16.98 -31.53 2.61
C SER A 87 -17.86 -32.19 1.53
N SER A 88 -18.57 -31.38 0.74
CA SER A 88 -19.42 -31.82 -0.36
C SER A 88 -19.20 -30.94 -1.59
N PRO A 89 -19.48 -31.44 -2.81
CA PRO A 89 -19.35 -30.66 -4.03
C PRO A 89 -20.21 -29.40 -3.99
N ILE A 90 -19.62 -28.26 -4.38
CA ILE A 90 -20.34 -26.99 -4.53
C ILE A 90 -20.17 -26.41 -5.94
N SER A 91 -21.16 -25.63 -6.36
CA SER A 91 -21.07 -24.79 -7.56
C SER A 91 -20.56 -23.39 -7.18
N PHE A 92 -19.65 -22.87 -7.99
CA PHE A 92 -19.10 -21.52 -7.87
C PHE A 92 -18.91 -20.94 -9.27
N THR A 93 -19.06 -19.64 -9.43
CA THR A 93 -19.16 -18.99 -10.76
C THR A 93 -18.00 -18.05 -11.09
N ARG A 94 -17.05 -17.86 -10.18
CA ARG A 94 -15.81 -17.09 -10.39
C ARG A 94 -14.63 -18.05 -10.57
N THR A 95 -13.41 -17.59 -10.28
CA THR A 95 -12.17 -18.37 -10.34
C THR A 95 -12.27 -19.71 -9.58
N ILE A 96 -12.11 -20.83 -10.29
CA ILE A 96 -12.05 -22.20 -9.74
C ILE A 96 -10.66 -22.79 -10.03
N ILE A 97 -10.06 -23.39 -9.01
CA ILE A 97 -8.80 -24.13 -9.05
C ILE A 97 -9.12 -25.58 -8.68
N SER A 98 -9.34 -26.44 -9.67
CA SER A 98 -9.56 -27.88 -9.47
C SER A 98 -8.21 -28.62 -9.40
N LYS A 99 -8.01 -29.43 -8.36
CA LYS A 99 -6.75 -30.16 -8.10
C LYS A 99 -6.98 -31.60 -7.62
N PRO A 100 -7.63 -32.47 -8.42
CA PRO A 100 -7.81 -33.89 -8.11
C PRO A 100 -6.47 -34.57 -7.79
N GLY A 101 -6.50 -35.48 -6.81
CA GLY A 101 -5.33 -36.22 -6.34
C GLY A 101 -4.28 -35.41 -5.56
N HIS A 102 -4.52 -34.12 -5.31
CA HIS A 102 -3.64 -33.29 -4.50
C HIS A 102 -4.19 -33.14 -3.08
N THR A 103 -3.27 -32.94 -2.12
CA THR A 103 -3.61 -32.57 -0.74
C THR A 103 -3.45 -31.06 -0.55
N LEU A 104 -4.46 -30.41 0.00
CA LEU A 104 -4.42 -29.04 0.49
C LEU A 104 -4.11 -29.05 1.98
N LEU A 105 -3.04 -28.35 2.36
CA LEU A 105 -2.54 -28.21 3.73
C LEU A 105 -2.62 -26.74 4.17
N PRO A 106 -2.58 -26.44 5.48
CA PRO A 106 -2.21 -25.11 5.95
C PRO A 106 -0.78 -24.78 5.47
N GLY A 107 -0.49 -23.50 5.25
CA GLY A 107 0.88 -23.06 4.95
C GLY A 107 1.82 -23.44 6.09
N LEU A 108 2.99 -23.98 5.76
CA LEU A 108 3.94 -24.42 6.77
C LEU A 108 4.52 -23.21 7.50
N ILE A 109 4.82 -23.41 8.79
CA ILE A 109 5.42 -22.41 9.67
C ILE A 109 6.80 -22.92 10.07
N ASP A 110 7.84 -22.22 9.64
CA ASP A 110 9.19 -22.45 10.15
C ASP A 110 9.46 -21.50 11.31
N VAL A 111 9.65 -22.07 12.51
CA VAL A 111 9.84 -21.31 13.74
C VAL A 111 11.31 -20.95 14.02
N HIS A 112 12.26 -21.44 13.20
CA HIS A 112 13.68 -21.20 13.42
C HIS A 112 14.43 -21.13 12.09
N ILE A 113 14.46 -19.94 11.48
CA ILE A 113 15.32 -19.67 10.31
C ILE A 113 16.46 -18.70 10.63
N HIS A 114 17.47 -18.70 9.77
CA HIS A 114 18.57 -17.74 9.73
C HIS A 114 18.67 -17.19 8.30
N ALA A 115 18.05 -16.04 8.03
CA ALA A 115 18.09 -15.40 6.71
C ALA A 115 19.28 -14.42 6.61
N ASP A 116 20.48 -14.95 6.78
CA ASP A 116 21.74 -14.20 6.94
C ASP A 116 21.88 -13.02 5.96
N GLY A 117 22.25 -11.85 6.50
CA GLY A 117 22.43 -10.61 5.72
C GLY A 117 21.15 -10.00 5.15
N GLY A 118 19.98 -10.60 5.40
CA GLY A 118 18.70 -10.23 4.80
C GLY A 118 18.68 -10.53 3.30
N THR A 119 19.21 -11.68 2.89
CA THR A 119 19.28 -12.10 1.48
C THR A 119 17.88 -12.21 0.85
N PRO A 120 17.67 -11.70 -0.39
CA PRO A 120 16.38 -11.76 -1.05
C PRO A 120 15.97 -13.18 -1.46
N VAL A 121 16.87 -14.17 -1.38
CA VAL A 121 16.59 -15.57 -1.78
C VAL A 121 15.91 -16.37 -0.66
N ALA A 122 16.04 -15.95 0.60
CA ALA A 122 15.53 -16.74 1.75
C ALA A 122 14.01 -16.91 1.74
N LEU A 123 13.24 -15.84 1.47
CA LEU A 123 11.77 -15.91 1.45
C LEU A 123 11.22 -16.67 0.23
N PRO A 124 11.71 -16.46 -1.01
CA PRO A 124 11.34 -17.29 -2.16
C PRO A 124 11.68 -18.77 -1.99
N GLN A 125 12.82 -19.08 -1.38
CA GLN A 125 13.20 -20.47 -1.07
C GLN A 125 12.23 -21.10 -0.06
N ALA A 126 11.84 -20.37 1.00
CA ALA A 126 10.84 -20.84 1.95
C ALA A 126 9.49 -21.14 1.26
N LEU A 127 9.03 -20.25 0.37
CA LEU A 127 7.79 -20.44 -0.40
C LEU A 127 7.84 -21.67 -1.33
N HIS A 128 8.96 -21.95 -1.98
CA HIS A 128 9.15 -23.16 -2.78
C HIS A 128 8.95 -24.46 -2.00
N PHE A 129 9.24 -24.47 -0.69
CA PHE A 129 9.00 -25.60 0.20
C PHE A 129 7.62 -25.55 0.91
N GLY A 130 6.74 -24.61 0.53
CA GLY A 130 5.41 -24.45 1.13
C GLY A 130 5.39 -23.74 2.47
N VAL A 131 6.52 -23.15 2.90
CA VAL A 131 6.64 -22.37 4.14
C VAL A 131 6.12 -20.95 3.88
N MET A 132 4.92 -20.67 4.40
CA MET A 132 4.25 -19.36 4.24
C MET A 132 4.48 -18.42 5.43
N THR A 133 5.10 -18.89 6.51
CA THR A 133 5.46 -18.06 7.67
C THR A 133 6.80 -18.52 8.22
N VAL A 134 7.69 -17.55 8.48
CA VAL A 134 9.02 -17.79 9.04
C VAL A 134 9.25 -16.94 10.28
N CYS A 135 9.95 -17.50 11.27
CA CYS A 135 10.48 -16.77 12.42
C CYS A 135 12.01 -16.79 12.35
N ASP A 136 12.60 -15.62 12.05
CA ASP A 136 14.05 -15.46 12.11
C ASP A 136 14.46 -15.10 13.54
N MET A 137 15.29 -15.96 14.13
CA MET A 137 15.76 -15.84 15.51
C MET A 137 17.23 -15.36 15.62
N HIS A 138 17.92 -15.12 14.50
CA HIS A 138 19.34 -14.73 14.52
C HIS A 138 19.69 -13.80 13.34
N ASN A 139 19.15 -12.58 13.39
CA ASN A 139 19.43 -11.56 12.37
C ASN A 139 19.48 -10.16 12.99
N GLU A 140 20.27 -9.27 12.39
CA GLU A 140 20.30 -7.88 12.80
C GLU A 140 19.03 -7.14 12.34
N TRP A 141 18.59 -6.18 13.15
CA TRP A 141 17.38 -5.40 12.86
C TRP A 141 17.29 -4.82 11.42
N PRO A 142 18.36 -4.24 10.84
CA PRO A 142 18.31 -3.73 9.45
C PRO A 142 18.04 -4.83 8.41
N ASN A 143 18.48 -6.06 8.66
CA ASN A 143 18.26 -7.20 7.77
C ASN A 143 16.81 -7.70 7.86
N ILE A 144 16.25 -7.75 9.07
CA ILE A 144 14.80 -7.98 9.27
C ILE A 144 13.96 -6.93 8.54
N GLN A 145 14.39 -5.67 8.50
CA GLN A 145 13.69 -4.63 7.72
C GLN A 145 13.73 -4.89 6.21
N LYS A 146 14.86 -5.34 5.64
CA LYS A 146 14.95 -5.74 4.21
C LYS A 146 13.93 -6.84 3.89
N LEU A 147 13.89 -7.90 4.70
CA LEU A 147 13.00 -9.05 4.51
C LEU A 147 11.52 -8.66 4.63
N ARG A 148 11.16 -7.77 5.56
CA ARG A 148 9.80 -7.21 5.66
C ARG A 148 9.42 -6.39 4.43
N ASN A 149 10.33 -5.55 3.94
CA ASN A 149 10.12 -4.75 2.73
C ASN A 149 9.93 -5.65 1.49
N GLN A 150 10.70 -6.73 1.37
CA GLN A 150 10.54 -7.72 0.29
C GLN A 150 9.14 -8.34 0.29
N ARG A 151 8.69 -8.87 1.45
CA ARG A 151 7.33 -9.40 1.64
C ARG A 151 6.23 -8.38 1.28
N GLU A 152 6.47 -7.09 1.51
CA GLU A 152 5.50 -6.02 1.24
C GLU A 152 5.52 -5.56 -0.23
N ALA A 153 6.64 -5.76 -0.94
CA ALA A 153 6.82 -5.41 -2.34
C ALA A 153 5.89 -6.19 -3.28
N GLY A 154 5.55 -7.44 -2.95
CA GLY A 154 4.58 -8.22 -3.71
C GLY A 154 4.84 -9.72 -3.66
N ASP A 155 4.54 -10.38 -4.79
CA ASP A 155 4.77 -11.82 -4.93
C ASP A 155 6.26 -12.14 -4.80
N CYS A 156 6.55 -13.18 -4.02
CA CYS A 156 7.89 -13.69 -3.76
C CYS A 156 8.05 -15.15 -4.24
N ALA A 157 7.01 -15.76 -4.83
CA ALA A 157 7.08 -17.14 -5.31
C ALA A 157 7.83 -17.27 -6.66
N ASP A 158 7.77 -16.22 -7.49
CA ASP A 158 8.37 -16.19 -8.84
C ASP A 158 9.77 -15.50 -8.87
N LEU A 159 10.45 -15.37 -7.72
CA LEU A 159 11.77 -14.72 -7.56
C LEU A 159 12.94 -15.73 -7.50
#